data_AF-A0AAU1C8A7-F1
#
_entry.id   AF-A0AAU1C8A7-F1
#
_cell.length_a   1.000
_cell.length_b   1.000
_cell.length_c   1.000
_cell.angle_alpha   90.00
_cell.angle_beta   90.00
_cell.angle_gamma   90.00
#
_symmetry.space_group_name_H-M   'P 1'
#
loop_
_entity.id
_entity.type
_entity.pdbx_description
1 polymer ?
#
loop_
_entity_poly.entity_id
_entity_poly.type
_entity_poly.pdbx_seq_one_letter_code
_entity_poly.pdbx_strand_id
1 'polypeptide(L)'
;MSDGFFCSYHLCWSRPDAESLLGDLEVAGVRADHPVTRRITLISPGADPSGTQSWVSRDQLVLLTGLQRLDRVDFLLWLPGGEEIRARISRGDDGTVELCFGLGALDRDARERVVRAVREAIGRASLLCVGFVLDREGASAATDWTGFIVKGSVYFDCWPDTLALLPEVAGAQPQLSGVNSFQQSPWVVYGSDVPRR
;
A
#
# COMPACT_ATOMS: atom_id res chain seq x y z
N MET A 1 -9.07 -17.21 3.30
CA MET A 1 -9.12 -16.21 4.37
C MET A 1 -8.67 -14.91 3.74
N SER A 2 -9.45 -13.86 3.93
CA SER A 2 -9.14 -12.52 3.46
C SER A 2 -8.01 -11.98 4.33
N ASP A 3 -6.82 -11.84 3.75
CA ASP A 3 -5.73 -11.19 4.47
C ASP A 3 -5.95 -9.69 4.39
N GLY A 4 -5.93 -9.01 5.55
CA GLY A 4 -5.99 -7.56 5.58
C GLY A 4 -4.86 -6.93 4.78
N PHE A 5 -5.09 -5.74 4.23
CA PHE A 5 -4.14 -5.03 3.38
C PHE A 5 -4.24 -3.51 3.53
N PHE A 6 -3.15 -2.85 3.16
CA PHE A 6 -3.11 -1.43 2.83
C PHE A 6 -2.56 -1.32 1.40
N CYS A 7 -3.32 -0.75 0.47
CA CYS A 7 -2.86 -0.50 -0.90
C CYS A 7 -2.97 0.97 -1.28
N SER A 8 -1.98 1.51 -1.98
CA SER A 8 -2.01 2.88 -2.51
C SER A 8 -1.62 2.91 -3.98
N TYR A 9 -2.18 3.87 -4.71
CA TYR A 9 -2.12 3.95 -6.16
C TYR A 9 -1.43 5.23 -6.58
N HIS A 10 -0.37 5.11 -7.37
CA HIS A 10 0.53 6.21 -7.73
C HIS A 10 0.68 6.34 -9.25
N LEU A 11 0.74 7.57 -9.72
CA LEU A 11 1.11 7.89 -11.11
C LEU A 11 2.58 8.28 -11.17
N CYS A 12 3.21 8.15 -12.34
CA CYS A 12 4.58 8.63 -12.58
C CYS A 12 5.66 8.08 -11.61
N TRP A 13 5.43 6.91 -11.01
CA TRP A 13 6.35 6.30 -10.05
C TRP A 13 7.76 6.11 -10.61
N SER A 14 8.74 6.55 -9.83
CA SER A 14 10.15 6.56 -10.20
C SER A 14 11.04 5.99 -9.09
N ARG A 15 12.32 5.82 -9.40
CA ARG A 15 13.32 5.36 -8.43
C ARG A 15 13.47 6.32 -7.22
N PRO A 16 13.55 7.66 -7.39
CA PRO A 16 13.53 8.60 -6.26
C PRO A 16 12.31 8.45 -5.34
N ASP A 17 11.14 8.12 -5.89
CA ASP A 17 9.93 7.90 -5.08
C ASP A 17 10.05 6.63 -4.24
N ALA A 18 10.57 5.56 -4.83
CA ALA A 18 10.90 4.32 -4.12
C ALA A 18 11.94 4.53 -3.01
N GLU A 19 12.97 5.33 -3.26
CA GLU A 19 13.98 5.68 -2.25
C GLU A 19 13.35 6.45 -1.08
N SER A 20 12.55 7.47 -1.39
CA SER A 20 11.84 8.31 -0.42
C SER A 20 10.85 7.50 0.41
N LEU A 21 10.01 6.68 -0.23
CA LEU A 21 9.06 5.78 0.45
C LEU A 21 9.78 4.89 1.46
N LEU A 22 10.84 4.20 1.03
CA LEU A 22 11.52 3.25 1.89
C LEU A 22 12.25 3.98 3.04
N GLY A 23 12.81 5.17 2.80
CA GLY A 23 13.36 6.01 3.86
C GLY A 23 12.29 6.49 4.86
N ASP A 24 11.12 6.87 4.37
CA ASP A 24 9.99 7.33 5.19
C ASP A 24 9.42 6.21 6.05
N LEU A 25 9.32 4.98 5.50
CA LEU A 25 8.94 3.80 6.26
C LEU A 25 9.95 3.51 7.37
N GLU A 26 11.26 3.61 7.07
CA GLU A 26 12.32 3.39 8.07
C GLU A 26 12.25 4.40 9.21
N VAL A 27 12.02 5.68 8.91
CA VAL A 27 11.81 6.74 9.90
C VAL A 27 10.57 6.46 10.77
N ALA A 28 9.52 5.89 10.18
CA ALA A 28 8.32 5.47 10.88
C ALA A 28 8.45 4.12 11.62
N GLY A 29 9.63 3.49 11.57
CA GLY A 29 9.94 2.26 12.31
C GLY A 29 9.66 0.96 11.56
N VAL A 30 9.30 1.02 10.27
CA VAL A 30 9.13 -0.15 9.39
C VAL A 30 10.36 -0.26 8.48
N ARG A 31 11.14 -1.34 8.61
CA ARG A 31 12.44 -1.45 7.95
C ARG A 31 12.50 -2.55 6.91
N ALA A 32 13.32 -2.35 5.88
CA ALA A 32 13.60 -3.41 4.90
C ALA A 32 14.61 -4.45 5.41
N ASP A 33 15.55 -4.05 6.29
CA ASP A 33 16.50 -4.98 6.89
C ASP A 33 15.86 -5.73 8.05
N HIS A 34 16.02 -7.06 8.05
CA HIS A 34 15.59 -7.88 9.17
C HIS A 34 16.34 -7.47 10.45
N PRO A 35 15.67 -7.27 11.61
CA PRO A 35 16.26 -6.66 12.80
C PRO A 35 17.49 -7.41 13.35
N VAL A 36 17.48 -8.75 13.26
CA VAL A 36 18.61 -9.61 13.66
C VAL A 36 19.62 -9.84 12.53
N THR A 37 19.20 -10.37 11.38
CA THR A 37 20.13 -10.81 10.33
C THR A 37 20.64 -9.67 9.46
N ARG A 38 20.02 -8.49 9.52
CA ARG A 38 20.29 -7.30 8.67
C ARG A 38 20.14 -7.55 7.17
N ARG A 39 19.52 -8.66 6.79
CA ARG A 39 19.28 -9.01 5.39
C ARG A 39 17.99 -8.35 4.90
N ILE A 40 18.05 -7.80 3.69
CA ILE A 40 16.87 -7.36 2.94
C ILE A 40 16.45 -8.52 2.05
N THR A 41 15.18 -8.93 2.17
CA THR A 41 14.68 -10.15 1.53
C THR A 41 13.70 -9.81 0.42
N LEU A 42 13.98 -10.28 -0.79
CA LEU A 42 13.02 -10.34 -1.89
C LEU A 42 12.29 -11.68 -1.86
N ILE A 43 11.03 -11.64 -2.27
CA ILE A 43 10.19 -12.81 -2.45
C ILE A 43 10.01 -13.00 -3.95
N SER A 44 10.31 -14.20 -4.45
CA SER A 44 10.10 -14.50 -5.86
C SER A 44 8.61 -14.42 -6.22
N PRO A 45 8.24 -13.82 -7.37
CA PRO A 45 6.85 -13.82 -7.83
C PRO A 45 6.35 -15.27 -8.03
N GLY A 46 5.25 -15.63 -7.38
CA GLY A 46 4.68 -16.98 -7.50
C GLY A 46 3.48 -17.19 -6.58
N ALA A 47 2.69 -18.24 -6.87
CA ALA A 47 1.48 -18.59 -6.11
C ALA A 47 1.76 -19.28 -4.76
N ASP A 48 3.01 -19.65 -4.50
CA ASP A 48 3.38 -20.39 -3.29
C ASP A 48 3.72 -19.41 -2.15
N PRO A 49 3.06 -19.48 -0.98
CA PRO A 49 3.33 -18.61 0.16
C PRO A 49 4.75 -18.70 0.71
N SER A 50 5.57 -19.68 0.27
CA SER A 50 6.99 -19.82 0.60
C SER A 50 7.93 -19.48 -0.57
N GLY A 51 7.53 -18.60 -1.49
CA GLY A 51 8.31 -18.22 -2.67
C GLY A 51 9.80 -18.05 -2.39
N THR A 52 10.65 -18.52 -3.31
CA THR A 52 12.11 -18.54 -3.14
C THR A 52 12.60 -17.16 -2.70
N GLN A 53 13.26 -17.13 -1.54
CA GLN A 53 13.81 -15.91 -0.97
C GLN A 53 15.19 -15.62 -1.59
N SER A 54 15.44 -14.35 -1.88
CA SER A 54 16.77 -13.88 -2.26
C SER A 54 17.13 -12.63 -1.47
N TRP A 55 18.43 -12.33 -1.38
CA TRP A 55 18.90 -11.20 -0.59
C TRP A 55 19.54 -10.15 -1.48
N VAL A 56 19.28 -8.89 -1.14
CA VAL A 56 19.76 -7.74 -1.90
C VAL A 56 20.32 -6.67 -0.97
N SER A 57 21.13 -5.76 -1.53
CA SER A 57 21.51 -4.53 -0.84
C SER A 57 20.35 -3.53 -0.84
N ARG A 58 20.48 -2.46 -0.03
CA ARG A 58 19.51 -1.36 0.00
C ARG A 58 19.39 -0.69 -1.36
N ASP A 59 20.52 -0.41 -2.01
CA ASP A 59 20.55 0.22 -3.34
C ASP A 59 19.89 -0.66 -4.42
N GLN A 60 20.09 -1.98 -4.32
CA GLN A 60 19.44 -2.93 -5.21
C GLN A 60 17.92 -2.95 -4.97
N LEU A 61 17.47 -2.95 -3.71
CA LEU A 61 16.05 -2.84 -3.41
C LEU A 61 15.44 -1.57 -4.02
N VAL A 62 16.06 -0.41 -3.82
CA VAL A 62 15.61 0.87 -4.41
C VAL A 62 15.52 0.80 -5.93
N LEU A 63 16.51 0.20 -6.59
CA LEU A 63 16.51 0.04 -8.04
C LEU A 63 15.33 -0.83 -8.51
N LEU A 64 15.03 -1.92 -7.80
CA LEU A 64 13.97 -2.85 -8.13
C LEU A 64 12.59 -2.26 -7.85
N THR A 65 12.40 -1.63 -6.69
CA THR A 65 11.13 -0.97 -6.31
C THR A 65 10.85 0.29 -7.11
N GLY A 66 11.85 0.89 -7.76
CA GLY A 66 11.66 1.92 -8.78
C GLY A 66 11.04 1.40 -10.09
N LEU A 67 10.86 0.09 -10.25
CA LEU A 67 10.21 -0.56 -11.40
C LEU A 67 10.78 -0.12 -12.77
N GLN A 68 12.10 0.10 -12.84
CA GLN A 68 12.76 0.52 -14.09
C GLN A 68 12.95 -0.63 -15.09
N ARG A 69 13.00 -1.87 -14.59
CA ARG A 69 13.26 -3.09 -15.38
C ARG A 69 12.25 -4.21 -15.14
N LEU A 70 11.48 -4.09 -14.05
CA LEU A 70 10.48 -5.06 -13.64
C LEU A 70 9.15 -4.34 -13.54
N ASP A 71 8.08 -5.07 -13.81
CA ASP A 71 6.70 -4.67 -13.58
C ASP A 71 6.26 -4.95 -12.15
N ARG A 72 6.94 -5.84 -11.43
CA ARG A 72 6.61 -6.19 -10.04
C ARG A 72 7.82 -6.57 -9.21
N VAL A 73 7.77 -6.20 -7.93
CA VAL A 73 8.67 -6.68 -6.89
C VAL A 73 7.89 -6.97 -5.60
N ASP A 74 8.13 -8.15 -5.03
CA ASP A 74 7.63 -8.55 -3.73
C ASP A 74 8.83 -8.65 -2.76
N PHE A 75 8.69 -8.14 -1.54
CA PHE A 75 9.77 -8.09 -0.55
C PHE A 75 9.23 -8.08 0.88
N LEU A 76 10.11 -8.32 1.84
CA LEU A 76 9.77 -8.25 3.26
C LEU A 76 10.18 -6.92 3.87
N LEU A 77 9.26 -6.39 4.67
CA LEU A 77 9.50 -5.33 5.65
C LEU A 77 9.34 -5.92 7.06
N TRP A 78 9.87 -5.22 8.04
CA TRP A 78 9.96 -5.71 9.41
C TRP A 78 9.61 -4.62 10.41
N LEU A 79 8.84 -5.00 11.42
CA LEU A 79 8.74 -4.23 12.66
C LEU A 79 9.96 -4.48 13.56
N PRO A 80 10.23 -3.59 14.54
CA PRO A 80 11.35 -3.76 15.46
C PRO A 80 11.28 -5.05 16.29
N GLY A 81 10.08 -5.59 16.52
CA GLY A 81 9.85 -6.84 17.24
C GLY A 81 10.12 -8.10 16.41
N GLY A 82 10.40 -7.96 15.11
CA GLY A 82 10.65 -9.07 14.20
C GLY A 82 9.41 -9.59 13.47
N GLU A 83 8.25 -8.94 13.64
CA GLU A 83 7.06 -9.24 12.86
C GLU A 83 7.31 -8.90 11.37
N GLU A 84 6.98 -9.84 10.48
CA GLU A 84 7.14 -9.67 9.04
C GLU A 84 5.93 -8.99 8.40
N ILE A 85 6.21 -8.16 7.39
CA ILE A 85 5.20 -7.49 6.57
C ILE A 85 5.56 -7.78 5.13
N ARG A 86 4.65 -8.43 4.40
CA ARG A 86 4.82 -8.63 2.96
C ARG A 86 4.45 -7.35 2.23
N ALA A 87 5.38 -6.81 1.47
CA ALA A 87 5.18 -5.65 0.62
C ALA A 87 5.27 -6.04 -0.85
N ARG A 88 4.42 -5.43 -1.67
CA ARG A 88 4.44 -5.55 -3.12
C ARG A 88 4.42 -4.16 -3.73
N ILE A 89 5.22 -3.98 -4.77
CA ILE A 89 5.17 -2.81 -5.64
C ILE A 89 5.02 -3.34 -7.07
N SER A 90 3.95 -2.96 -7.76
CA SER A 90 3.68 -3.42 -9.13
C SER A 90 3.11 -2.33 -10.02
N ARG A 91 3.47 -2.36 -11.30
CA ARG A 91 3.00 -1.45 -12.36
C ARG A 91 1.99 -2.18 -13.24
N GLY A 92 0.79 -1.63 -13.37
CA GLY A 92 -0.22 -2.09 -14.32
C GLY A 92 0.07 -1.65 -15.75
N ASP A 93 -0.68 -2.20 -16.71
CA ASP A 93 -0.54 -1.89 -18.15
C ASP A 93 -0.81 -0.41 -18.48
N ASP A 94 -1.61 0.27 -17.66
CA ASP A 94 -1.91 1.70 -17.74
C ASP A 94 -0.81 2.60 -17.14
N GLY A 95 0.26 1.99 -16.62
CA GLY A 95 1.38 2.69 -16.00
C GLY A 95 1.15 3.08 -14.54
N THR A 96 -0.01 2.81 -13.97
CA THR A 96 -0.26 3.02 -12.53
C THR A 96 0.58 2.06 -11.71
N VAL A 97 1.14 2.56 -10.61
CA VAL A 97 1.85 1.74 -9.64
C VAL A 97 1.00 1.53 -8.39
N GLU A 98 0.80 0.27 -8.03
CA GLU A 98 0.19 -0.18 -6.79
C GLU A 98 1.29 -0.52 -5.78
N LEU A 99 1.21 0.07 -4.58
CA LEU A 99 2.01 -0.30 -3.42
C LEU A 99 1.08 -0.98 -2.41
N CYS A 100 1.29 -2.26 -2.14
CA CYS A 100 0.46 -3.02 -1.20
C CYS A 100 1.28 -3.60 -0.04
N PHE A 101 0.71 -3.53 1.16
CA PHE A 101 1.27 -4.05 2.40
C PHE A 101 0.28 -5.03 3.03
N GLY A 102 0.73 -6.26 3.30
CA GLY A 102 -0.08 -7.27 3.98
C GLY A 102 -0.18 -7.01 5.47
N LEU A 103 -1.40 -7.12 6.01
CA LEU A 103 -1.73 -6.89 7.42
C LEU A 103 -2.28 -8.15 8.11
N GLY A 104 -2.74 -9.15 7.36
CA GLY A 104 -3.48 -10.31 7.91
C GLY A 104 -2.70 -11.18 8.91
N ALA A 105 -1.37 -11.21 8.84
CA ALA A 105 -0.52 -12.00 9.75
C ALA A 105 -0.14 -11.25 11.04
N LEU A 106 -0.48 -9.95 11.14
CA LEU A 106 -0.10 -9.10 12.26
C LEU A 106 -1.16 -9.17 13.36
N ASP A 107 -0.73 -9.10 14.62
CA ASP A 107 -1.65 -8.81 15.71
C ASP A 107 -2.20 -7.39 15.59
N ARG A 108 -3.22 -7.06 16.39
CA ARG A 108 -3.90 -5.77 16.33
C ARG A 108 -2.96 -4.59 16.52
N ASP A 109 -2.04 -4.67 17.47
CA ASP A 109 -1.16 -3.54 17.82
C ASP A 109 -0.07 -3.34 16.77
N ALA A 110 0.51 -4.44 16.26
CA ALA A 110 1.44 -4.45 15.16
C ALA A 110 0.77 -3.92 13.88
N ARG A 111 -0.46 -4.35 13.60
CA ARG A 111 -1.26 -3.87 12.47
C ARG A 111 -1.45 -2.36 12.51
N GLU A 112 -1.91 -1.79 13.62
CA GLU A 112 -2.09 -0.33 13.71
C GLU A 112 -0.75 0.44 13.63
N ARG A 113 0.35 -0.13 14.15
CA ARG A 113 1.69 0.44 13.97
C ARG A 113 2.07 0.52 12.50
N VAL A 114 1.86 -0.55 11.73
CA VAL A 114 2.13 -0.58 10.28
C VAL A 114 1.22 0.39 9.53
N VAL A 115 -0.08 0.38 9.81
CA VAL A 115 -1.03 1.31 9.19
C VAL A 115 -0.60 2.75 9.40
N ARG A 116 -0.23 3.14 10.63
CA ARG A 116 0.27 4.49 10.92
C ARG A 116 1.53 4.79 10.11
N ALA A 117 2.51 3.89 10.12
CA ALA A 117 3.77 4.08 9.41
C ALA A 117 3.58 4.24 7.90
N VAL A 118 2.72 3.41 7.29
CA VAL A 118 2.40 3.47 5.86
C VAL A 118 1.64 4.75 5.52
N ARG A 119 0.64 5.15 6.31
CA ARG A 119 -0.08 6.42 6.11
C ARG A 119 0.84 7.62 6.17
N GLU A 120 1.76 7.65 7.14
CA GLU A 120 2.75 8.71 7.28
C GLU A 120 3.72 8.76 6.09
N ALA A 121 4.20 7.61 5.62
CA ALA A 121 5.09 7.54 4.47
C ALA A 121 4.42 7.99 3.17
N ILE A 122 3.19 7.55 2.91
CA ILE A 122 2.42 7.97 1.73
C ILE A 122 2.04 9.45 1.82
N GLY A 123 1.69 9.96 3.00
CA GLY A 123 1.38 11.36 3.20
C GLY A 123 2.54 12.29 2.80
N ARG A 124 3.78 11.86 3.06
CA ARG A 124 5.00 12.60 2.66
C ARG A 124 5.34 12.46 1.18
N ALA A 125 5.03 11.31 0.57
CA ALA A 125 5.16 11.04 -0.87
C ALA A 125 3.93 11.47 -1.71
N SER A 126 2.99 12.22 -1.13
CA SER A 126 1.59 12.31 -1.59
C SER A 126 1.33 12.99 -2.93
N LEU A 127 2.30 13.68 -3.54
CA LEU A 127 2.07 14.47 -4.76
C LEU A 127 1.61 13.64 -5.97
N LEU A 128 1.89 12.34 -5.97
CA LEU A 128 1.58 11.43 -7.07
C LEU A 128 0.61 10.31 -6.68
N CYS A 129 0.18 10.26 -5.43
CA CYS A 129 -0.81 9.31 -4.96
C CYS A 129 -2.19 9.76 -5.45
N VAL A 130 -2.97 8.85 -6.02
CA VAL A 130 -4.33 9.08 -6.53
C VAL A 130 -5.37 8.69 -5.48
N GLY A 131 -5.02 7.70 -4.65
CA GLY A 131 -5.83 7.24 -3.55
C GLY A 131 -5.20 6.03 -2.85
N PHE A 132 -5.79 5.64 -1.73
CA PHE A 132 -5.43 4.44 -1.00
C PHE A 132 -6.64 3.75 -0.38
N VAL A 133 -6.47 2.47 -0.12
CA VAL A 133 -7.44 1.57 0.51
C VAL A 133 -6.78 0.91 1.71
N LEU A 134 -7.45 0.96 2.85
CA LEU A 134 -7.10 0.19 4.04
C LEU A 134 -8.26 -0.73 4.37
N ASP A 135 -7.98 -2.01 4.44
CA ASP A 135 -8.92 -3.04 4.83
C ASP A 135 -8.22 -4.03 5.75
N ARG A 136 -8.43 -3.89 7.05
CA ARG A 136 -7.74 -4.62 8.12
C ARG A 136 -8.11 -6.11 8.15
N GLU A 137 -9.30 -6.45 7.66
CA GLU A 137 -9.86 -7.81 7.67
C GLU A 137 -9.95 -8.41 6.25
N GLY A 138 -9.64 -7.60 5.22
CA GLY A 138 -9.58 -7.99 3.81
C GLY A 138 -10.95 -8.26 3.17
N ALA A 139 -12.04 -7.74 3.72
CA ALA A 139 -13.40 -7.96 3.22
C ALA A 139 -13.58 -7.57 1.73
N SER A 140 -12.81 -6.57 1.29
CA SER A 140 -12.81 -6.01 -0.06
C SER A 140 -11.60 -6.45 -0.90
N ALA A 141 -10.89 -7.51 -0.50
CA ALA A 141 -9.69 -7.98 -1.22
C ALA A 141 -9.98 -8.48 -2.65
N ALA A 142 -11.23 -8.87 -2.95
CA ALA A 142 -11.65 -9.29 -4.29
C ALA A 142 -12.01 -8.10 -5.22
N THR A 143 -12.11 -6.88 -4.68
CA THR A 143 -12.43 -5.68 -5.44
C THR A 143 -11.25 -5.27 -6.31
N ASP A 144 -11.50 -4.97 -7.59
CA ASP A 144 -10.51 -4.30 -8.45
C ASP A 144 -10.42 -2.81 -8.09
N TRP A 145 -9.63 -2.53 -7.05
CA TRP A 145 -9.39 -1.18 -6.56
C TRP A 145 -8.65 -0.30 -7.55
N THR A 146 -7.79 -0.86 -8.41
CA THR A 146 -7.16 -0.10 -9.50
C THR A 146 -8.23 0.37 -10.50
N GLY A 147 -9.11 -0.54 -10.92
CA GLY A 147 -10.23 -0.25 -11.81
C GLY A 147 -11.23 0.75 -11.23
N PHE A 148 -11.46 0.74 -9.91
CA PHE A 148 -12.27 1.74 -9.23
C PHE A 148 -11.56 3.10 -9.12
N ILE A 149 -10.37 3.15 -8.50
CA ILE A 149 -9.68 4.39 -8.12
C ILE A 149 -9.13 5.15 -9.33
N VAL A 150 -8.54 4.42 -10.28
CA VAL A 150 -7.78 5.04 -11.38
C VAL A 150 -8.65 5.17 -12.62
N LYS A 151 -9.39 4.10 -12.95
CA LYS A 151 -10.17 4.04 -14.20
C LYS A 151 -11.62 4.50 -14.03
N GLY A 152 -12.17 4.47 -12.82
CA GLY A 152 -13.60 4.74 -12.57
C GLY A 152 -14.54 3.80 -13.33
N SER A 153 -14.08 2.57 -13.61
CA SER A 153 -14.73 1.63 -14.52
C SER A 153 -15.40 0.44 -13.83
N VAL A 154 -15.19 0.31 -12.53
CA VAL A 154 -15.63 -0.81 -11.70
C VAL A 154 -16.43 -0.26 -10.52
N TYR A 155 -17.37 -1.05 -10.01
CA TYR A 155 -18.07 -0.81 -8.74
C TYR A 155 -17.61 -1.83 -7.71
N PHE A 156 -17.71 -1.49 -6.42
CA PHE A 156 -17.37 -2.41 -5.34
C PHE A 156 -18.59 -2.71 -4.46
N ASP A 157 -18.72 -3.95 -4.00
CA ASP A 157 -19.86 -4.38 -3.18
C ASP A 157 -19.52 -4.48 -1.68
N CYS A 158 -18.24 -4.43 -1.34
CA CYS A 158 -17.74 -4.50 0.04
C CYS A 158 -16.94 -3.25 0.37
N TRP A 159 -17.31 -2.58 1.47
CA TRP A 159 -16.62 -1.39 1.95
C TRP A 159 -15.32 -1.78 2.67
N PRO A 160 -14.19 -1.11 2.36
CA PRO A 160 -12.98 -1.18 3.18
C PRO A 160 -13.15 -0.32 4.44
N ASP A 161 -12.24 -0.45 5.41
CA ASP A 161 -12.23 0.42 6.60
C ASP A 161 -11.98 1.87 6.23
N THR A 162 -11.08 2.10 5.27
CA THR A 162 -10.78 3.42 4.72
C THR A 162 -10.63 3.35 3.20
N LEU A 163 -11.30 4.26 2.51
CA LEU A 163 -11.06 4.60 1.12
C LEU A 163 -10.74 6.10 1.06
N ALA A 164 -9.54 6.47 0.66
CA ALA A 164 -9.11 7.85 0.53
C ALA A 164 -8.76 8.17 -0.92
N LEU A 165 -9.31 9.26 -1.45
CA LEU A 165 -9.22 9.62 -2.86
C LEU A 165 -8.93 11.10 -3.03
N LEU A 166 -8.28 11.50 -4.13
CA LEU A 166 -8.24 12.90 -4.51
C LEU A 166 -9.66 13.43 -4.78
N PRO A 167 -9.97 14.70 -4.47
CA PRO A 167 -11.31 15.27 -4.65
C PRO A 167 -11.87 15.11 -6.07
N GLU A 168 -11.03 15.28 -7.09
CA GLU A 168 -11.40 15.11 -8.49
C GLU A 168 -11.77 13.67 -8.83
N VAL A 169 -11.06 12.69 -8.26
CA VAL A 169 -11.36 11.26 -8.41
C VAL A 169 -12.67 10.97 -7.69
N ALA A 170 -12.79 11.37 -6.43
CA ALA A 170 -13.99 11.16 -5.63
C ALA A 170 -15.25 11.74 -6.27
N GLY A 171 -15.15 12.96 -6.83
CA GLY A 171 -16.27 13.64 -7.51
C GLY A 171 -16.68 12.99 -8.83
N ALA A 172 -15.81 12.21 -9.47
CA ALA A 172 -16.12 11.48 -10.68
C ALA A 172 -16.81 10.13 -10.42
N GLN A 173 -16.84 9.63 -9.17
CA GLN A 173 -17.38 8.31 -8.83
C GLN A 173 -18.85 8.38 -8.41
N PRO A 174 -19.80 7.84 -9.20
CA PRO A 174 -21.22 7.87 -8.84
C PRO A 174 -21.54 7.17 -7.51
N GLN A 175 -20.81 6.08 -7.20
CA GLN A 175 -21.02 5.28 -6.00
C GLN A 175 -20.71 6.01 -4.69
N LEU A 176 -19.89 7.06 -4.76
CA LEU A 176 -19.51 7.87 -3.59
C LEU A 176 -20.46 9.06 -3.37
N SER A 177 -21.37 9.31 -4.32
CA SER A 177 -22.35 10.38 -4.21
C SER A 177 -23.30 10.14 -3.04
N GLY A 178 -23.40 11.10 -2.14
CA GLY A 178 -24.25 11.02 -0.95
C GLY A 178 -23.70 10.13 0.18
N VAL A 179 -22.52 9.52 0.02
CA VAL A 179 -21.86 8.77 1.09
C VAL A 179 -21.19 9.74 2.07
N ASN A 180 -21.29 9.45 3.36
CA ASN A 180 -20.59 10.22 4.39
C ASN A 180 -19.08 10.20 4.14
N SER A 181 -18.48 11.39 4.15
CA SER A 181 -17.07 11.59 3.89
C SER A 181 -16.49 12.69 4.79
N PHE A 182 -15.17 12.68 4.93
CA PHE A 182 -14.43 13.73 5.63
C PHE A 182 -13.25 14.21 4.78
N GLN A 183 -13.03 15.53 4.77
CA GLN A 183 -11.93 16.16 4.06
C GLN A 183 -10.68 16.15 4.95
N GLN A 184 -9.66 15.41 4.53
CA GLN A 184 -8.34 15.39 5.15
C GLN A 184 -7.30 15.66 4.06
N SER A 185 -6.97 16.93 3.85
CA SER A 185 -6.06 17.37 2.76
C SER A 185 -4.81 16.48 2.64
N PRO A 186 -4.49 15.99 1.42
CA PRO A 186 -5.15 16.27 0.14
C PRO A 186 -6.37 15.39 -0.18
N TRP A 187 -6.81 14.53 0.74
CA TRP A 187 -7.77 13.46 0.50
C TRP A 187 -9.21 13.78 0.91
N VAL A 188 -10.14 13.13 0.21
CA VAL A 188 -11.50 12.85 0.67
C VAL A 188 -11.55 11.42 1.17
N VAL A 189 -11.96 11.23 2.42
CA VAL A 189 -11.90 9.94 3.11
C VAL A 189 -13.32 9.40 3.35
N TYR A 190 -13.50 8.13 3.03
CA TYR A 190 -14.71 7.33 3.18
C TYR A 190 -14.42 6.07 4.02
N GLY A 191 -15.47 5.42 4.53
CA GLY A 191 -15.36 4.15 5.29
C GLY A 191 -15.68 4.31 6.78
N SER A 192 -15.38 3.27 7.57
CA SER A 192 -15.66 3.24 9.01
C SER A 192 -14.79 4.17 9.84
N ASP A 193 -13.62 4.55 9.32
CA ASP A 193 -12.70 5.49 9.97
C ASP A 193 -13.12 6.97 9.80
N VAL A 194 -14.24 7.24 9.12
CA VAL A 194 -14.86 8.57 9.07
C VAL A 194 -15.50 8.89 10.43
N PRO A 195 -15.12 9.99 11.12
CA PRO A 195 -15.76 10.38 12.37
C PRO A 195 -17.27 10.49 12.19
N ARG A 196 -18.05 9.76 12.99
CA ARG A 196 -19.51 9.95 13.03
C ARG A 196 -19.79 11.37 13.52
N ARG A 197 -20.45 12.17 12.69
CA ARG A 197 -20.92 13.51 13.06
C ARG A 197 -21.99 13.43 14.14
#